data_AF-A0A2W4S8U2-F1
#
_entry.id   AF-A0A2W4S8U2-F1
#
_cell.length_a   1.000
_cell.length_b   1.000
_cell.length_c   1.000
_cell.angle_alpha   90.00
_cell.angle_beta   90.00
_cell.angle_gamma   90.00
#
_symmetry.space_group_name_H-M   'P 1'
#
loop_
_entity.id
_entity.type
_entity.pdbx_description
1 polymer ?
#
loop_
_entity_poly.entity_id
_entity_poly.type
_entity_poly.pdbx_seq_one_letter_code
_entity_poly.pdbx_strand_id
1 'polypeptide(L)' 'MLNQRRVALVRLLLAPGDRVNTVASLAERLGVSERLIRYDLAEIGDWVRHKGAQLRQGRRWDR' A
#
# COMPACT_ATOMS: atom_id res chain seq x y z
N MET A 1 -9.45 -12.00 3.15
CA MET A 1 -10.43 -10.88 3.14
C MET A 1 -9.77 -9.65 3.76
N LEU A 2 -10.02 -8.42 3.26
CA LEU A 2 -9.36 -7.22 3.80
C LEU A 2 -9.93 -6.87 5.18
N ASN A 3 -9.06 -6.51 6.14
CA ASN A 3 -9.46 -5.94 7.43
C ASN A 3 -9.57 -4.41 7.35
N GLN A 4 -10.05 -3.77 8.42
CA GLN A 4 -10.22 -2.31 8.46
C GLN A 4 -8.94 -1.53 8.11
N ARG A 5 -7.78 -1.98 8.60
CA ARG A 5 -6.48 -1.31 8.33
C ARG A 5 -6.09 -1.43 6.85
N ARG A 6 -6.26 -2.61 6.25
CA ARG A 6 -5.99 -2.83 4.82
C ARG A 6 -6.94 -2.02 3.95
N VAL A 7 -8.20 -1.87 4.33
CA VAL A 7 -9.15 -0.98 3.65
C VAL A 7 -8.70 0.48 3.73
N ALA A 8 -8.24 0.96 4.89
CA ALA A 8 -7.68 2.30 5.04
C ALA A 8 -6.44 2.51 4.15
N LEU A 9 -5.54 1.52 4.10
CA LEU A 9 -4.37 1.55 3.23
C LEU A 9 -4.75 1.59 1.74
N VAL A 10 -5.72 0.80 1.29
CA VAL A 10 -6.22 0.87 -0.10
C VAL A 10 -6.78 2.26 -0.42
N ARG A 11 -7.55 2.86 0.48
CA ARG A 11 -8.08 4.23 0.28
C ARG A 11 -6.97 5.26 0.15
N LEU A 12 -5.90 5.15 0.95
CA LEU A 12 -4.73 6.01 0.83
C LEU A 12 -4.03 5.86 -0.54
N LEU A 13 -3.91 4.63 -1.03
CA LEU A 13 -3.28 4.34 -2.32
C LEU A 13 -4.13 4.78 -3.53
N LEU A 14 -5.44 4.88 -3.38
CA LEU A 14 -6.38 5.37 -4.40
C LEU A 14 -6.65 6.87 -4.33
N ALA A 15 -6.10 7.57 -3.32
CA ALA A 15 -6.31 8.99 -3.15
C ALA A 15 -5.79 9.77 -4.38
N PRO A 16 -6.54 10.76 -4.89
CA PRO A 16 -6.13 11.52 -6.07
C PRO A 16 -4.75 12.19 -5.89
N GLY A 17 -3.96 12.16 -6.97
CA GLY A 17 -2.62 12.76 -7.05
C GLY A 17 -1.53 11.71 -7.28
N ASP A 18 -0.57 12.01 -8.15
CA ASP A 18 0.58 11.14 -8.47
C ASP A 18 1.59 11.11 -7.32
N ARG A 19 1.16 10.65 -6.13
CA ARG A 19 2.02 10.53 -4.96
C ARG A 19 2.58 9.12 -4.90
N VAL A 20 3.90 9.01 -5.10
CA VAL A 20 4.63 7.83 -4.69
C VAL A 20 4.61 7.77 -3.17
N ASN A 21 3.91 6.78 -2.61
CA ASN A 21 3.88 6.54 -1.18
C ASN A 21 5.03 5.62 -0.79
N THR A 22 5.87 6.05 0.16
CA THR A 22 6.89 5.18 0.75
C THR A 22 6.28 4.36 1.88
N VAL A 23 6.86 3.18 2.16
CA VAL A 23 6.44 2.36 3.31
C VAL A 23 6.52 3.13 4.62
N ALA A 24 7.56 3.95 4.81
CA ALA A 24 7.72 4.80 5.98
C ALA A 24 6.56 5.81 6.13
N SER A 25 6.21 6.53 5.05
CA SER A 25 5.11 7.50 5.08
C SER A 25 3.75 6.86 5.38
N LEU A 26 3.52 5.63 4.89
CA LEU A 26 2.29 4.88 5.15
C LEU A 26 2.23 4.38 6.59
N ALA A 27 3.37 3.95 7.13
CA ALA A 27 3.51 3.49 8.51
C ALA A 27 3.19 4.62 9.49
N GLU A 28 3.77 5.80 9.26
CA GLU A 28 3.51 7.02 10.04
C GLU A 28 2.03 7.40 9.99
N ARG A 29 1.43 7.50 8.79
CA ARG A 29 0.02 7.87 8.60
C ARG A 29 -0.98 6.91 9.26
N LEU A 30 -0.64 5.63 9.35
CA LEU A 30 -1.51 4.60 9.90
C LEU A 30 -1.15 4.23 11.35
N GLY A 31 -0.12 4.83 11.93
CA GLY A 31 0.31 4.56 13.31
C GLY A 31 0.77 3.12 13.54
N VAL A 32 1.42 2.49 12.55
CA VAL A 32 1.88 1.09 12.63
C VAL A 32 3.33 0.95 12.19
N SER A 33 3.94 -0.22 12.42
CA SER A 33 5.30 -0.47 11.95
C SER A 33 5.38 -0.63 10.43
N GLU A 34 6.52 -0.28 9.85
CA GLU A 34 6.79 -0.52 8.43
C GLU A 34 6.68 -1.99 8.04
N ARG A 35 7.08 -2.91 8.95
CA ARG A 35 6.95 -4.35 8.74
C ARG A 35 5.49 -4.74 8.52
N LEU A 36 4.58 -4.16 9.31
CA LEU A 36 3.15 -4.43 9.16
C LEU A 36 2.60 -3.87 7.86
N ILE A 37 3.06 -2.68 7.43
CA ILE A 37 2.72 -2.12 6.11
C ILE A 37 3.19 -3.04 4.99
N ARG A 38 4.42 -3.57 5.03
CA ARG A 38 4.92 -4.51 4.02
C ARG A 38 4.04 -5.76 3.92
N TYR A 39 3.60 -6.32 5.05
CA TYR A 39 2.65 -7.43 5.06
C TYR A 39 1.29 -7.06 4.51
N ASP A 40 0.73 -5.92 4.92
CA ASP A 40 -0.56 -5.45 4.42
C ASP A 40 -0.51 -5.16 2.91
N LEU A 41 0.60 -4.62 2.38
CA LEU A 41 0.81 -4.41 0.94
C LEU A 41 0.90 -5.72 0.16
N ALA A 42 1.53 -6.77 0.69
CA ALA A 42 1.57 -8.08 0.07
C ALA A 42 0.16 -8.67 -0.07
N GLU A 43 -0.60 -8.63 1.03
CA GLU A 43 -1.97 -9.13 1.10
C GLU A 43 -2.95 -8.35 0.20
N ILE A 44 -2.80 -7.01 0.16
CA ILE A 44 -3.53 -6.16 -0.76
C ILE A 44 -3.15 -6.49 -2.20
N GLY A 45 -1.86 -6.69 -2.49
CA GLY A 45 -1.34 -7.07 -3.80
C GLY A 45 -1.99 -8.34 -4.35
N ASP A 46 -2.09 -9.38 -3.51
CA ASP A 46 -2.77 -10.61 -3.86
C ASP A 46 -4.27 -10.38 -4.04
N TRP A 47 -4.91 -9.63 -3.16
CA TRP A 47 -6.33 -9.32 -3.27
C TRP A 47 -6.68 -8.55 -4.56
N VAL A 48 -5.91 -7.53 -4.95
CA VAL A 48 -6.17 -6.76 -6.17
C VAL A 48 -5.93 -7.58 -7.43
N ARG A 49 -4.97 -8.51 -7.41
CA ARG A 49 -4.70 -9.42 -8.54
C ARG A 49 -5.92 -10.27 -8.88
N HIS A 50 -6.62 -10.80 -7.87
CA HIS A 50 -7.88 -11.54 -8.06
C HIS A 50 -9.03 -10.68 -8.60
N LYS A 51 -8.87 -9.34 -8.61
CA LYS A 51 -9.83 -8.37 -9.14
C LYS A 51 -9.39 -7.79 -10.50
N GLY A 52 -8.32 -8.31 -11.10
CA GLY A 52 -7.80 -7.82 -12.39
C GLY A 52 -7.01 -6.52 -12.28
N ALA A 53 -6.60 -6.12 -11.08
CA ALA A 53 -5.77 -4.93 -10.83
C ALA A 53 -4.39 -5.31 -10.28
N GLN A 54 -3.45 -4.38 -10.27
CA GLN A 54 -2.09 -4.61 -9.78
C GLN A 54 -1.60 -3.48 -8.90
N LEU A 55 -0.94 -3.84 -7.79
CA LEU A 55 -0.21 -2.89 -6.95
C LEU A 55 1.16 -2.63 -7.59
N ARG A 56 1.41 -1.40 -8.03
CA ARG A 56 2.70 -1.02 -8.63
C ARG A 56 3.69 -0.63 -7.54
N GLN A 57 4.81 -1.36 -7.49
CA GLN A 57 5.95 -0.92 -6.69
C GLN A 57 6.84 -0.02 -7.55
N GLY A 58 6.97 1.24 -7.13
CA GLY A 58 7.97 2.13 -7.71
C GLY A 58 9.35 1.61 -7.31
N ARG A 59 10.12 1.08 -8.26
CA ARG A 59 11.57 0.96 -8.05
C ARG A 59 12.10 2.37 -7.82
N ARG A 60 12.92 2.53 -6.78
CA ARG A 60 13.75 3.73 -6.59
C ARG A 60 14.42 4.02 -7.94
N TRP A 61 14.16 5.19 -8.52
CA TRP A 61 14.98 5.65 -9.62
C TRP A 61 16.33 5.98 -9.01
N ASP A 62 17.30 5.10 -9.24
CA ASP A 62 18.70 5.37 -8.92
C ASP A 62 19.26 6.27 -10.04
N ARG A 63 19.07 7.57 -9.90
CA ARG A 63 20.07 8.65 -10.11
C ARG A 63 19.40 10.03 -10.13
#